data_AF-A0A2A6NR30-F1
#
_entry.id   AF-A0A2A6NR30-F1
#
_cell.length_a   1.000
_cell.length_b   1.000
_cell.length_c   1.000
_cell.angle_alpha   90.00
_cell.angle_beta   90.00
_cell.angle_gamma   90.00
#
_symmetry.space_group_name_H-M   'P 1'
#
loop_
_entity.id
_entity.type
_entity.pdbx_description
1 polymer ?
#
loop_
_entity_poly.entity_id
_entity_poly.type
_entity_poly.pdbx_seq_one_letter_code
_entity_poly.pdbx_strand_id
1 'polypeptide(L)' 'MKRQTVITQKKRGPPPTGKGTLIGVRMQPDDLSAVDKWIAEQDAAPTRPEAIRRLVEIGLKANK' A
#
# COMPACT_ATOMS: atom_id res chain seq x y z
N MET A 1 -36.25 -8.60 33.51
CA MET A 1 -35.03 -9.39 33.20
C MET A 1 -34.26 -8.70 32.09
N LYS A 2 -32.99 -8.33 32.29
CA LYS A 2 -32.17 -7.71 31.23
C LYS A 2 -31.77 -8.80 30.22
N ARG A 3 -32.07 -8.60 28.94
CA ARG A 3 -31.64 -9.49 27.85
C ARG A 3 -30.12 -9.41 27.73
N GLN A 4 -29.45 -10.53 27.95
CA GLN A 4 -28.02 -10.68 27.70
C GLN A 4 -27.80 -10.69 26.19
N THR A 5 -27.35 -9.58 25.62
CA THR A 5 -26.90 -9.57 24.23
C THR A 5 -25.53 -10.23 24.19
N VAL A 6 -25.38 -11.25 23.33
CA VAL A 6 -24.08 -11.87 23.05
C VAL A 6 -23.27 -10.86 22.25
N ILE A 7 -22.54 -9.97 22.94
CA ILE A 7 -21.61 -9.05 22.29
C ILE A 7 -20.43 -9.89 21.80
N THR A 8 -20.48 -10.29 20.53
CA THR A 8 -19.40 -11.05 19.90
C THR A 8 -18.17 -10.15 19.80
N GLN A 9 -17.09 -10.49 20.52
CA GLN A 9 -15.85 -9.74 20.43
C GLN A 9 -15.21 -9.97 19.05
N LYS A 10 -15.00 -8.88 18.30
CA LYS A 10 -14.33 -8.94 17.00
C LYS A 10 -12.91 -9.45 17.18
N LYS A 11 -12.55 -10.56 16.52
CA LYS A 11 -11.17 -11.04 16.48
C LYS A 11 -10.30 -9.96 15.83
N ARG A 12 -9.29 -9.48 16.58
CA ARG A 12 -8.27 -8.58 16.03
C ARG A 12 -7.59 -9.30 14.87
N GLY A 13 -7.42 -8.58 13.76
CA GLY A 13 -6.70 -9.08 12.59
C GLY A 13 -5.24 -9.42 12.90
N PRO A 14 -4.51 -10.01 11.94
CA PRO A 14 -3.11 -10.35 12.10
C PRO A 14 -2.28 -9.14 12.58
N PRO A 15 -1.21 -9.37 13.35
CA PRO A 15 -0.28 -8.31 13.70
C PRO A 15 0.26 -7.64 12.43
N PRO A 16 0.52 -6.32 12.43
CA PRO A 16 0.98 -5.62 11.24
C PRO A 16 2.27 -6.25 10.70
N THR A 17 2.23 -6.77 9.48
CA THR A 17 3.39 -7.34 8.79
C THR A 17 4.26 -6.22 8.23
N GLY A 18 5.31 -5.84 8.96
CA GLY A 18 6.44 -5.08 8.42
C GLY A 18 6.70 -3.73 9.08
N LYS A 19 8.00 -3.37 9.14
CA LYS A 19 8.59 -2.22 9.85
C LYS A 19 8.25 -0.83 9.27
N GLY A 20 7.27 -0.73 8.37
CA GLY A 20 6.92 0.51 7.67
C GLY A 20 5.54 1.05 8.08
N THR A 21 5.38 2.37 8.06
CA THR A 21 4.07 3.00 8.27
C THR A 21 3.19 2.80 7.03
N LEU A 22 2.00 2.21 7.21
CA LEU A 22 1.02 2.07 6.13
C LEU A 22 0.51 3.44 5.69
N ILE A 23 0.64 3.75 4.40
CA ILE A 23 0.04 4.94 3.79
C ILE A 23 -1.05 4.45 2.83
N GLY A 24 -2.31 4.60 3.24
CA GLY A 24 -3.48 4.25 2.42
C GLY A 24 -3.87 5.40 1.50
N VAL A 25 -3.40 5.38 0.25
CA VAL A 25 -3.73 6.40 -0.77
C VAL A 25 -4.70 5.82 -1.80
N ARG A 26 -5.68 6.62 -2.21
CA ARG A 26 -6.54 6.30 -3.36
C ARG A 26 -5.90 6.85 -4.63
N MET A 27 -5.42 5.97 -5.49
CA MET A 27 -4.84 6.31 -6.78
C MET A 27 -5.94 6.25 -7.86
N GLN A 28 -5.92 7.18 -8.82
CA GLN A 28 -6.83 7.14 -9.96
C GLN A 28 -6.38 6.09 -10.98
N PRO A 29 -7.27 5.62 -11.89
CA PRO A 29 -6.91 4.63 -12.90
C PRO A 29 -5.73 5.05 -13.78
N ASP A 30 -5.66 6.34 -14.14
CA ASP A 30 -4.58 6.87 -14.97
C ASP A 30 -3.24 6.79 -14.25
N ASP A 31 -3.18 7.14 -12.96
CA ASP A 31 -1.98 7.04 -12.14
C ASP A 31 -1.51 5.59 -11.99
N LEU A 32 -2.45 4.67 -11.78
CA LEU A 32 -2.15 3.24 -11.70
C LEU A 32 -1.58 2.72 -13.03
N SER A 33 -2.15 3.15 -14.16
CA SER A 33 -1.67 2.77 -15.49
C SER A 33 -0.25 3.28 -15.76
N ALA A 34 0.10 4.48 -15.28
CA ALA A 34 1.43 5.03 -15.41
C ALA A 34 2.45 4.23 -14.59
N VAL A 35 2.10 3.84 -13.36
CA VAL A 35 2.94 2.97 -12.52
C VAL A 35 3.11 1.60 -13.17
N ASP A 36 2.05 1.00 -13.70
CA ASP A 36 2.12 -0.32 -14.35
C ASP A 36 3.00 -0.29 -15.61
N LYS A 37 2.92 0.78 -16.42
CA LYS A 37 3.83 0.98 -17.56
C LYS A 37 5.28 1.07 -17.11
N TRP A 38 5.55 1.87 -16.08
CA TRP A 38 6.89 2.01 -15.52
C TRP A 38 7.44 0.68 -14.99
N ILE A 39 6.60 -0.15 -14.34
CA ILE A 39 6.97 -1.50 -13.88
C ILE A 39 7.39 -2.39 -15.05
N ALA A 40 6.65 -2.34 -16.15
CA ALA A 40 6.92 -3.17 -17.33
C ALA A 40 8.27 -2.85 -17.99
N GLU A 41 8.78 -1.63 -17.80
CA GLU A 41 10.11 -1.20 -18.28
C GLU A 41 11.25 -1.66 -17.36
N GLN A 42 10.98 -2.18 -16.16
CA GLN A 42 12.01 -2.61 -15.21
C GLN A 42 12.32 -4.11 -15.36
N ASP A 43 13.60 -4.45 -15.46
CA ASP A 43 14.07 -5.84 -15.57
C ASP A 43 13.60 -6.75 -14.41
N ALA A 44 13.46 -6.19 -13.21
CA ALA A 44 13.08 -6.93 -12.00
C ALA A 44 11.54 -7.04 -11.80
N ALA A 45 10.73 -6.38 -12.64
CA ALA A 45 9.27 -6.32 -12.54
C ALA A 45 8.76 -6.13 -11.08
N PRO A 46 9.11 -5.02 -10.42
CA PRO A 46 8.80 -4.82 -9.00
C PRO A 46 7.29 -4.80 -8.75
N THR A 47 6.88 -5.23 -7.56
CA THR A 47 5.47 -5.12 -7.14
C THR A 47 5.03 -3.65 -7.09
N ARG A 48 3.75 -3.34 -7.28
CA ARG A 48 3.23 -1.96 -7.23
C ARG A 48 3.69 -1.15 -5.99
N PRO A 49 3.62 -1.69 -4.75
CA PRO A 49 4.11 -0.95 -3.58
C PRO A 49 5.61 -0.68 -3.62
N GLU A 50 6.40 -1.58 -4.19
CA GLU A 50 7.84 -1.40 -4.35
C GLU A 50 8.17 -0.39 -5.44
N ALA A 51 7.45 -0.44 -6.56
CA ALA A 51 7.56 0.53 -7.64
C ALA A 51 7.30 1.96 -7.15
N ILE A 52 6.23 2.15 -6.37
CA ILE A 52 5.91 3.45 -5.76
C ILE A 52 7.05 3.94 -4.86
N ARG A 53 7.67 3.07 -4.04
CA ARG A 53 8.83 3.45 -3.21
C ARG A 53 10.00 3.93 -4.06
N ARG A 54 10.34 3.21 -5.12
CA ARG A 54 11.44 3.57 -6.04
C ARG A 54 11.16 4.89 -6.76
N LEU A 55 9.94 5.09 -7.26
CA LEU A 55 9.52 6.33 -7.91
C LEU A 55 9.60 7.53 -6.97
N VAL A 56 9.19 7.37 -5.70
CA VAL A 56 9.35 8.41 -4.68
C VAL A 56 10.83 8.73 -4.43
N GLU A 57 11.68 7.72 -4.29
CA GLU A 57 13.13 7.93 -4.12
C GLU A 57 13.75 8.68 -5.31
N ILE A 58 13.37 8.33 -6.54
CA ILE A 58 13.82 9.00 -7.76
C ILE A 58 13.38 10.47 -7.76
N GLY A 59 12.10 10.74 -7.49
CA GLY A 59 11.56 12.11 -7.46
C GLY A 59 12.19 12.98 -6.36
N LEU A 60 12.49 12.41 -5.20
CA LEU A 60 13.17 13.12 -4.11
C LEU A 60 14.67 13.36 -4.39
N LYS A 61 15.34 12.47 -5.13
CA LYS A 61 16.73 12.65 -5.54
C LYS A 61 16.90 13.66 -6.67
N ALA A 62 15.94 13.71 -7.61
CA ALA A 62 16.02 14.60 -8.77
C ALA A 62 15.89 16.10 -8.41
N ASN A 63 15.28 16.42 -7.27
CA ASN A 63 15.12 17.77 -6.76
C ASN A 63 16.24 18.22 -5.81
N LYS A 64 17.36 17.50 -5.79
CA LYS A 64 18.56 17.84 -5.03
C LYS A 64 19.69 18.19 -5.98
#